data_AF-A0A2D4ISH8-F1
#
_entry.id   AF-A0A2D4ISH8-F1
#
_cell.length_a   1.000
_cell.length_b   1.000
_cell.length_c   1.000
_cell.angle_alpha   90.00
_cell.angle_beta   90.00
_cell.angle_gamma   90.00
#
_symmetry.space_group_name_H-M   'P 1'
#
loop_
_entity.id
_entity.type
_entity.pdbx_description
1 polymer ?
#
loop_
_entity_poly.entity_id
_entity_poly.type
_entity_poly.pdbx_seq_one_letter_code
_entity_poly.pdbx_strand_id
1 'polypeptide(L)'
;MELYYLYDHFLQFAICATIFSLLLSIYLYARSLKAAEQELSPGGNSGNIFYDFFMGRELNPRIGNFDLKYFCELRPGLIGWAVINLAMLFTEMKVQDRNMPSLSMILVNSFQLIYVVDALWNEEAILTTMDITNEGFGFMLAFGDLVWVPFLYTLQAFYLVNNPNEISWPAASAIVTLNIIGYYIFRAANSQKNLFRRNPKDPKCAYLKVIPTATGKNLLVSGWWGFVRHPNYLGDIIMALAWSLPCGFNHILPYFYVIYFTGLLIHREARDEHHCKKKYGLAWEKYCQRVPYRIFPYIY
;
A
#
# COMPACT_ATOMS: atom_id res chain seq x y z
N MET A 1 -5.97 -29.99 0.19
CA MET A 1 -6.96 -28.93 0.48
C MET A 1 -7.40 -28.40 -0.87
N GLU A 2 -8.66 -28.57 -1.26
CA GLU A 2 -9.13 -27.91 -2.49
C GLU A 2 -9.08 -26.40 -2.25
N LEU A 3 -8.38 -25.63 -3.08
CA LEU A 3 -8.25 -24.16 -2.94
C LEU A 3 -9.62 -23.46 -2.90
N TYR A 4 -10.63 -24.13 -3.45
CA TYR A 4 -12.05 -23.82 -3.35
C TYR A 4 -12.58 -23.64 -1.90
N TYR A 5 -12.02 -24.36 -0.92
CA TYR A 5 -12.40 -24.21 0.49
C TYR A 5 -12.17 -22.79 1.02
N LEU A 6 -11.12 -22.11 0.53
CA LEU A 6 -10.83 -20.74 0.92
C LEU A 6 -11.94 -19.80 0.45
N TYR A 7 -12.45 -20.02 -0.76
CA TYR A 7 -13.54 -19.23 -1.33
C TYR A 7 -14.86 -19.44 -0.57
N ASP A 8 -15.25 -20.69 -0.34
CA ASP A 8 -16.48 -21.00 0.40
C ASP A 8 -16.48 -20.45 1.83
N HIS A 9 -15.30 -20.36 2.44
CA HIS A 9 -15.12 -19.93 3.82
C HIS A 9 -14.45 -18.57 3.94
N PHE A 10 -14.50 -17.76 2.88
CA PHE A 10 -13.78 -16.48 2.79
C PHE A 10 -14.10 -15.54 3.95
N LEU A 11 -15.39 -15.43 4.31
CA LEU A 11 -15.84 -14.60 5.42
C LEU A 11 -15.39 -15.15 6.77
N GLN A 12 -15.42 -16.48 6.96
CA GLN A 12 -14.93 -17.13 8.17
C GLN A 12 -13.44 -16.86 8.37
N PHE A 13 -12.63 -16.93 7.31
CA PHE A 13 -11.23 -16.57 7.37
C PHE A 13 -11.01 -15.09 7.70
N ALA A 14 -11.78 -14.17 7.11
CA ALA A 14 -11.72 -12.74 7.43
C ALA A 14 -12.09 -12.45 8.90
N ILE A 15 -13.11 -13.13 9.44
CA ILE A 15 -13.52 -13.03 10.84
C ILE A 15 -12.43 -13.60 11.77
N CYS A 16 -11.87 -14.76 11.46
CA CYS A 16 -10.76 -15.35 12.21
C CYS A 16 -9.54 -14.41 12.23
N ALA A 17 -9.20 -13.82 11.08
CA ALA A 17 -8.12 -12.83 10.98
C ALA A 17 -8.44 -11.58 11.81
N THR A 18 -9.68 -11.11 11.83
CA THR A 18 -10.12 -9.98 12.67
C THR A 18 -9.98 -10.27 14.16
N ILE A 19 -10.42 -11.45 14.61
CA ILE A 19 -10.25 -11.89 16.01
C ILE A 19 -8.76 -11.99 16.34
N PHE A 20 -7.96 -12.55 15.44
CA PHE A 20 -6.52 -12.65 15.63
C PHE A 20 -5.85 -11.26 15.74
N SER A 21 -6.17 -10.32 14.86
CA SER A 21 -5.67 -8.94 14.94
C SER A 21 -6.06 -8.28 16.26
N LEU A 22 -7.30 -8.48 16.72
CA LEU A 22 -7.75 -7.95 18.02
C LEU A 22 -6.94 -8.53 19.19
N LEU A 23 -6.77 -9.86 19.24
CA LEU A 23 -5.98 -10.52 20.28
C LEU A 23 -4.51 -10.12 20.23
N LEU A 24 -3.93 -10.00 19.04
CA LEU A 24 -2.57 -9.51 18.83
C LEU A 24 -2.44 -8.08 19.39
N SER A 25 -3.38 -7.19 19.10
CA SER A 25 -3.34 -5.82 19.62
C SER A 25 -3.51 -5.74 21.13
N ILE A 26 -4.30 -6.62 21.75
CA ILE A 26 -4.39 -6.73 23.21
C ILE A 26 -3.03 -7.13 23.79
N TYR A 27 -2.37 -8.13 23.19
CA TYR A 27 -1.03 -8.53 23.58
C TYR A 27 -0.01 -7.40 23.42
N LEU A 28 -0.02 -6.69 22.29
CA LEU A 28 0.87 -5.56 22.02
C LEU A 28 0.67 -4.43 23.02
N TYR A 29 -0.58 -4.10 23.35
CA TYR A 29 -0.89 -3.09 24.35
C TYR A 29 -0.41 -3.51 25.75
N ALA A 30 -0.71 -4.73 26.19
CA ALA A 30 -0.27 -5.23 27.49
C ALA A 30 1.26 -5.28 27.62
N ARG A 31 1.95 -5.68 26.55
CA ARG A 31 3.41 -5.68 26.45
C ARG A 31 3.98 -4.28 26.56
N SER A 32 3.39 -3.31 25.85
CA SER A 32 3.89 -1.93 25.82
C SER A 32 3.90 -1.23 27.18
N LEU A 33 3.14 -1.73 28.17
CA LEU A 33 3.18 -1.23 29.55
C LEU A 33 4.55 -1.42 30.22
N LYS A 34 5.37 -2.33 29.68
CA LYS A 34 6.74 -2.61 30.14
C LYS A 34 7.81 -2.10 29.19
N ALA A 35 7.42 -1.49 28.06
CA ALA A 35 8.37 -0.98 27.08
C ALA A 35 9.09 0.27 27.60
N ALA A 36 10.34 0.45 27.19
CA ALA A 36 11.09 1.66 27.54
C ALA A 36 10.52 2.86 26.78
N GLU A 37 10.62 4.07 27.36
CA GLU A 37 10.08 5.29 26.76
C GLU A 37 10.63 5.54 25.34
N GLN A 38 11.86 5.11 25.07
CA GLN A 38 12.53 5.23 23.77
C GLN A 38 11.93 4.32 22.68
N GLU A 39 11.24 3.25 23.08
CA GLU A 39 10.61 2.28 22.17
C GLU A 39 9.17 2.67 21.84
N LEU A 40 8.64 3.71 22.50
CA LEU A 40 7.27 4.13 22.32
C LEU A 40 7.10 5.01 21.07
N SER A 41 5.95 4.85 20.40
CA SER A 41 5.60 5.60 19.21
C SER A 41 5.11 7.02 19.57
N PRO A 42 5.50 8.07 18.85
CA PRO A 42 5.01 9.43 19.13
C PRO A 42 3.48 9.55 19.07
N GLY A 43 2.84 8.77 18.20
CA GLY A 43 1.39 8.80 17.97
C GLY A 43 0.56 7.93 18.93
N GLY A 44 1.19 7.07 19.73
CA GLY A 44 0.50 6.10 20.58
C GLY A 44 0.58 6.36 22.07
N ASN A 45 0.95 7.57 22.51
CA ASN A 45 1.08 7.91 23.94
C ASN A 45 0.27 9.15 24.31
N SER A 46 -1.02 9.14 23.96
CA SER A 46 -1.94 10.24 24.26
C SER A 46 -2.45 10.22 25.71
N GLY A 47 -2.32 9.09 26.41
CA GLY A 47 -2.93 8.86 27.72
C GLY A 47 -4.38 8.36 27.64
N ASN A 48 -4.98 8.33 26.44
CA ASN A 48 -6.28 7.71 26.20
C ASN A 48 -6.08 6.25 25.80
N ILE A 49 -6.53 5.33 26.66
CA ILE A 49 -6.38 3.88 26.48
C ILE A 49 -6.90 3.39 25.12
N PHE A 50 -8.08 3.85 24.69
CA PHE A 50 -8.69 3.40 23.44
C PHE A 50 -7.93 3.89 22.21
N TYR A 51 -7.47 5.13 22.24
CA TYR A 51 -6.68 5.71 21.15
C TYR A 51 -5.29 5.06 21.06
N ASP A 52 -4.63 4.88 22.21
CA ASP A 52 -3.30 4.28 22.30
C ASP A 52 -3.32 2.77 21.95
N PHE A 53 -4.44 2.08 22.22
CA PHE A 53 -4.69 0.72 21.73
C PHE A 53 -4.84 0.68 20.21
N PHE A 54 -5.59 1.62 19.64
CA PHE A 54 -5.84 1.69 18.21
C PHE A 54 -4.57 2.02 17.42
N MET A 55 -3.84 3.07 17.84
CA MET A 55 -2.60 3.52 17.19
C MET A 55 -1.39 2.63 17.51
N GLY A 56 -1.38 2.00 18.69
CA GLY A 56 -0.26 1.21 19.18
C GLY A 56 0.77 2.04 19.92
N ARG A 57 1.13 1.60 21.13
CA ARG A 57 2.08 2.30 22.00
C ARG A 57 3.54 2.05 21.62
N GLU A 58 3.91 0.81 21.32
CA GLU A 58 5.28 0.43 20.94
C GLU A 58 5.49 0.69 19.44
N LEU A 59 6.60 1.33 19.08
CA LEU A 59 6.95 1.69 17.70
C LEU A 59 7.14 0.44 16.83
N ASN A 60 8.03 -0.46 17.26
CA ASN A 60 8.38 -1.68 16.53
C ASN A 60 8.54 -2.86 17.52
N PRO A 61 7.44 -3.52 17.92
CA PRO A 61 7.48 -4.59 18.90
C PRO A 61 8.18 -5.84 18.36
N ARG A 62 9.14 -6.34 19.15
CA ARG A 62 10.03 -7.46 18.76
C ARG A 62 10.03 -8.66 19.69
N ILE A 63 10.02 -9.86 19.13
CA ILE A 63 10.27 -11.11 19.87
C ILE A 63 11.67 -11.59 19.48
N GLY A 64 12.67 -11.30 20.32
CA GLY A 64 14.07 -11.45 19.93
C GLY A 64 14.40 -10.56 18.73
N ASN A 65 14.86 -11.16 17.62
CA ASN A 65 15.16 -10.44 16.39
C ASN A 65 13.96 -10.31 15.43
N PHE A 66 12.79 -10.81 15.84
CA PHE A 66 11.60 -10.83 15.00
C PHE A 66 10.76 -9.57 15.21
N ASP A 67 10.72 -8.70 14.20
CA ASP A 67 9.92 -7.47 14.20
C ASP A 67 8.49 -7.75 13.74
N LEU A 68 7.53 -7.65 14.66
CA LEU A 68 6.14 -8.04 14.43
C LEU A 68 5.45 -7.14 13.41
N LYS A 69 5.72 -5.84 13.44
CA LYS A 69 5.10 -4.88 12.51
C LYS A 69 5.57 -5.18 11.09
N TYR A 70 6.88 -5.17 10.90
CA TYR A 70 7.48 -5.42 9.59
C TYR A 70 7.09 -6.80 9.03
N PHE A 71 7.03 -7.82 9.90
CA PHE A 71 6.55 -9.13 9.51
C PHE A 71 5.10 -9.07 9.00
N CYS A 72 4.18 -8.52 9.79
CA CYS A 72 2.75 -8.48 9.44
C CYS A 72 2.49 -7.72 8.14
N GLU A 73 3.13 -6.58 7.94
CA GLU A 73 2.98 -5.73 6.75
C GLU A 73 3.31 -6.50 5.45
N LEU A 74 4.42 -7.24 5.44
CA LEU A 74 4.92 -7.87 4.21
C LEU A 74 4.53 -9.34 4.03
N ARG A 75 4.61 -10.13 5.10
CA ARG A 75 4.48 -11.59 5.00
C ARG A 75 3.00 -11.98 4.97
N PRO A 76 2.29 -12.17 6.09
CA PRO A 76 0.88 -12.56 6.05
C PRO A 76 -0.02 -11.52 5.36
N GLY A 77 0.38 -10.24 5.30
CA GLY A 77 -0.33 -9.21 4.53
C GLY A 77 -0.19 -9.39 3.02
N LEU A 78 0.92 -8.94 2.43
CA LEU A 78 1.08 -8.95 0.97
C LEU A 78 1.19 -10.36 0.36
N ILE A 79 1.91 -11.29 0.99
CA ILE A 79 1.96 -12.68 0.48
C ILE A 79 0.60 -13.34 0.65
N GLY A 80 -0.09 -13.09 1.77
CA GLY A 80 -1.46 -13.57 1.98
C GLY A 80 -2.41 -13.11 0.88
N TRP A 81 -2.36 -11.83 0.52
CA TRP A 81 -3.12 -11.27 -0.61
C TRP A 81 -2.87 -12.04 -1.92
N ALA A 82 -1.60 -12.26 -2.28
CA ALA A 82 -1.26 -13.00 -3.50
C ALA A 82 -1.76 -14.46 -3.47
N VAL A 83 -1.68 -15.13 -2.31
CA VAL A 83 -2.16 -16.51 -2.15
C VAL A 83 -3.67 -16.61 -2.27
N ILE A 84 -4.41 -15.68 -1.67
CA ILE A 84 -5.88 -15.63 -1.77
C ILE A 84 -6.28 -15.39 -3.23
N ASN A 85 -5.62 -14.48 -3.95
CA ASN A 85 -5.87 -14.26 -5.37
C ASN A 85 -5.67 -15.52 -6.23
N LEU A 86 -4.58 -16.25 -6.01
CA LEU A 86 -4.35 -17.52 -6.70
C LEU A 86 -5.44 -18.54 -6.38
N ALA A 87 -5.90 -18.61 -5.13
CA ALA A 87 -7.03 -19.44 -4.76
C ALA A 87 -8.31 -19.03 -5.51
N MET A 88 -8.59 -17.73 -5.66
CA MET A 88 -9.73 -17.22 -6.45
C MET A 88 -9.62 -17.61 -7.94
N LEU A 89 -8.42 -17.55 -8.52
CA LEU A 89 -8.18 -17.94 -9.91
C LEU A 89 -8.53 -19.42 -10.15
N PHE A 90 -8.05 -20.32 -9.30
CA PHE A 90 -8.39 -21.75 -9.42
C PHE A 90 -9.86 -22.03 -9.09
N THR A 91 -10.46 -21.23 -8.20
CA THR A 91 -11.88 -21.33 -7.85
C THR A 91 -12.75 -20.92 -9.03
N GLU A 92 -12.44 -19.84 -9.75
CA GLU A 92 -13.15 -19.46 -10.99
C GLU A 92 -13.13 -20.61 -12.00
N MET A 93 -11.97 -21.21 -12.25
CA MET A 93 -11.85 -22.35 -13.17
C MET A 93 -12.78 -23.50 -12.77
N LYS A 94 -12.82 -23.85 -11.48
CA LYS A 94 -13.67 -24.93 -10.96
C LYS A 94 -15.16 -24.60 -11.03
N VAL A 95 -15.56 -23.41 -10.58
CA VAL A 95 -16.97 -22.98 -10.52
C VAL A 95 -17.56 -22.78 -11.90
N GLN A 96 -16.78 -22.24 -12.84
CA GLN A 96 -17.22 -21.95 -14.20
C GLN A 96 -16.97 -23.10 -15.18
N ASP A 97 -16.48 -24.25 -14.71
CA ASP A 97 -16.12 -25.43 -15.52
C ASP A 97 -15.18 -25.09 -16.69
N ARG A 98 -14.08 -24.39 -16.40
CA ARG A 98 -13.11 -23.90 -17.40
C ARG A 98 -11.76 -24.58 -17.26
N ASN A 99 -11.17 -24.95 -18.40
CA ASN A 99 -9.79 -25.43 -18.49
C ASN A 99 -8.74 -24.32 -18.28
N MET A 100 -9.14 -23.05 -18.41
CA MET A 100 -8.27 -21.88 -18.25
C MET A 100 -9.06 -20.74 -17.57
N PRO A 101 -8.44 -19.91 -16.72
CA PRO A 101 -9.12 -18.76 -16.13
C PRO A 101 -9.57 -17.76 -17.19
N SER A 102 -10.55 -16.90 -16.85
CA SER A 102 -10.93 -15.80 -17.75
C SER A 102 -9.76 -14.84 -17.99
N LEU A 103 -9.74 -14.17 -19.14
CA LEU A 103 -8.74 -13.14 -19.42
C LEU A 103 -8.72 -12.06 -18.33
N SER A 104 -9.90 -11.67 -17.83
CA SER A 104 -10.03 -10.72 -16.74
C SER A 104 -9.38 -11.20 -15.42
N MET A 105 -9.59 -12.48 -15.06
CA MET A 105 -8.96 -13.08 -13.88
C MET A 105 -7.44 -13.12 -14.00
N ILE A 106 -6.93 -13.48 -15.20
CA ILE A 106 -5.49 -13.49 -15.49
C ILE A 106 -4.90 -12.09 -15.32
N LEU A 107 -5.55 -11.05 -15.86
CA LEU A 107 -5.07 -9.67 -15.75
C LEU A 107 -5.02 -9.22 -14.28
N VAL A 108 -6.11 -9.40 -13.52
CA VAL A 108 -6.16 -9.00 -12.10
C VAL A 108 -5.06 -9.69 -11.30
N ASN A 109 -4.96 -11.02 -11.41
CA ASN A 109 -3.94 -11.79 -10.70
C ASN A 109 -2.52 -11.36 -11.10
N SER A 110 -2.27 -11.18 -12.40
CA SER A 110 -0.94 -10.80 -12.89
C SER A 110 -0.53 -9.42 -12.42
N PHE A 111 -1.41 -8.43 -12.49
CA PHE A 111 -1.10 -7.07 -12.06
C PHE A 111 -0.82 -7.00 -10.56
N GLN A 112 -1.67 -7.64 -9.75
CA GLN A 112 -1.53 -7.64 -8.29
C GLN A 112 -0.31 -8.47 -7.85
N LEU A 113 -0.02 -9.59 -8.53
CA LEU A 113 1.17 -10.39 -8.26
C LEU A 113 2.46 -9.62 -8.58
N ILE A 114 2.52 -8.91 -9.71
CA ILE A 114 3.66 -8.04 -10.05
C ILE A 114 3.87 -6.99 -8.96
N TYR A 115 2.80 -6.37 -8.46
CA TYR A 115 2.88 -5.39 -7.39
C TYR A 115 3.45 -5.98 -6.09
N VAL A 116 2.97 -7.16 -5.67
CA VAL A 116 3.46 -7.87 -4.47
C VAL A 116 4.93 -8.26 -4.63
N VAL A 117 5.31 -8.82 -5.80
CA VAL A 117 6.71 -9.19 -6.08
C VAL A 117 7.61 -7.98 -6.07
N ASP A 118 7.17 -6.86 -6.65
CA ASP A 118 7.92 -5.60 -6.68
C ASP A 118 8.08 -5.00 -5.26
N ALA A 119 7.10 -5.14 -4.38
CA ALA A 119 7.21 -4.77 -2.98
C ALA A 119 8.24 -5.62 -2.22
N LEU A 120 8.21 -6.95 -2.43
CA LEU A 120 9.18 -7.88 -1.82
C LEU A 120 10.60 -7.70 -2.37
N TRP A 121 10.74 -7.40 -3.67
CA TRP A 121 12.04 -7.13 -4.29
C TRP A 121 12.67 -5.83 -3.77
N ASN A 122 11.83 -4.85 -3.41
CA ASN A 122 12.24 -3.54 -2.91
C ASN A 122 11.95 -3.39 -1.41
N GLU A 123 12.05 -4.48 -0.66
CA GLU A 123 11.72 -4.58 0.77
C GLU A 123 12.47 -3.55 1.64
N GLU A 124 13.71 -3.21 1.29
CA GLU A 124 14.47 -2.14 1.97
C GLU A 124 13.77 -0.78 1.95
N ALA A 125 12.98 -0.48 0.90
CA ALA A 125 12.26 0.79 0.80
C ALA A 125 11.13 0.88 1.83
N ILE A 126 10.54 -0.25 2.23
CA ILE A 126 9.44 -0.33 3.19
C ILE A 126 9.92 0.10 4.59
N LEU A 127 11.17 -0.19 4.93
CA LEU A 127 11.78 0.26 6.19
C LEU A 127 11.84 1.79 6.34
N THR A 128 11.57 2.54 5.26
CA THR A 128 11.55 4.02 5.27
C THR A 128 10.14 4.60 5.25
N THR A 129 9.09 3.77 5.28
CA THR A 129 7.69 4.23 5.29
C THR A 129 7.33 4.86 6.62
N MET A 130 6.27 5.67 6.62
CA MET A 130 5.75 6.29 7.83
C MET A 130 5.31 5.25 8.87
N ASP A 131 4.74 4.15 8.38
CA ASP A 131 4.13 3.09 9.17
C ASP A 131 5.21 2.36 10.01
N ILE A 132 6.38 2.09 9.42
CA ILE A 132 7.55 1.54 10.13
C ILE A 132 8.25 2.57 11.03
N THR A 133 8.40 3.81 10.56
CA THR A 133 9.31 4.78 11.21
C THR A 133 8.66 5.68 12.25
N ASN A 134 7.34 5.91 12.22
CA ASN A 134 6.69 6.89 13.09
C ASN A 134 5.42 6.38 13.79
N GLU A 135 4.69 5.44 13.20
CA GLU A 135 3.43 4.94 13.78
C GLU A 135 3.70 3.81 14.77
N GLY A 136 2.86 3.57 15.77
CA GLY A 136 3.00 2.38 16.62
C GLY A 136 2.38 1.14 15.97
N PHE A 137 2.66 -0.05 16.50
CA PHE A 137 1.97 -1.26 16.08
C PHE A 137 0.76 -1.54 17.00
N GLY A 138 -0.40 -1.04 16.59
CA GLY A 138 -1.68 -1.20 17.31
C GLY A 138 -2.73 -1.93 16.48
N PHE A 139 -3.98 -1.83 16.90
CA PHE A 139 -5.10 -2.45 16.18
C PHE A 139 -5.25 -1.96 14.74
N MET A 140 -5.04 -0.67 14.48
CA MET A 140 -5.16 -0.11 13.14
C MET A 140 -4.26 -0.82 12.13
N LEU A 141 -2.97 -0.94 12.43
CA LEU A 141 -2.01 -1.60 11.52
C LEU A 141 -2.18 -3.11 11.54
N ALA A 142 -2.35 -3.75 12.70
CA ALA A 142 -2.56 -5.20 12.76
C ALA A 142 -3.82 -5.66 12.01
N PHE A 143 -4.90 -4.87 12.04
CA PHE A 143 -6.10 -5.12 11.24
C PHE A 143 -5.89 -4.78 9.77
N GLY A 144 -5.23 -3.66 9.49
CA GLY A 144 -4.85 -3.26 8.13
C GLY A 144 -4.07 -4.35 7.40
N ASP A 145 -3.00 -4.83 8.02
CA ASP A 145 -2.06 -5.79 7.44
C ASP A 145 -2.68 -7.18 7.29
N LEU A 146 -3.39 -7.68 8.31
CA LEU A 146 -3.83 -9.07 8.36
C LEU A 146 -5.24 -9.31 7.83
N VAL A 147 -6.08 -8.26 7.78
CA VAL A 147 -7.47 -8.37 7.35
C VAL A 147 -7.75 -7.48 6.14
N TRP A 148 -7.42 -6.20 6.24
CA TRP A 148 -7.81 -5.25 5.20
C TRP A 148 -7.12 -5.56 3.87
N VAL A 149 -5.79 -5.70 3.88
CA VAL A 149 -5.02 -5.99 2.67
C VAL A 149 -5.42 -7.33 2.04
N PRO A 150 -5.39 -8.49 2.74
CA PRO A 150 -5.61 -9.77 2.07
C PRO A 150 -7.05 -9.97 1.59
N PHE A 151 -8.05 -9.47 2.33
CA PHE A 151 -9.46 -9.76 2.03
C PHE A 151 -10.15 -8.66 1.21
N LEU A 152 -9.76 -7.39 1.34
CA LEU A 152 -10.37 -6.33 0.52
C LEU A 152 -9.63 -6.09 -0.80
N TYR A 153 -8.31 -6.32 -0.86
CA TYR A 153 -7.57 -6.10 -2.11
C TYR A 153 -7.76 -7.26 -3.09
N THR A 154 -8.35 -8.37 -2.65
CA THR A 154 -8.78 -9.51 -3.49
C THR A 154 -10.20 -9.35 -4.02
N LEU A 155 -10.95 -8.29 -3.69
CA LEU A 155 -12.36 -8.17 -4.10
C LEU A 155 -12.60 -8.28 -5.61
N GLN A 156 -11.66 -7.84 -6.44
CA GLN A 156 -11.74 -7.98 -7.90
C GLN A 156 -11.73 -9.46 -8.30
N ALA A 157 -10.76 -10.23 -7.82
CA ALA A 157 -10.68 -11.66 -8.11
C ALA A 157 -11.85 -12.42 -7.48
N PHE A 158 -12.24 -12.09 -6.24
CA PHE A 158 -13.42 -12.67 -5.59
C PHE A 158 -14.71 -12.45 -6.40
N TYR A 159 -14.91 -11.23 -6.92
CA TYR A 159 -16.06 -10.90 -7.76
C TYR A 159 -16.07 -11.70 -9.07
N LEU A 160 -14.91 -11.83 -9.72
CA LEU A 160 -14.75 -12.52 -10.99
C LEU A 160 -15.04 -14.04 -10.92
N VAL A 161 -14.92 -14.67 -9.73
CA VAL A 161 -15.26 -16.10 -9.56
C VAL A 161 -16.67 -16.43 -10.06
N ASN A 162 -17.66 -15.61 -9.69
CA ASN A 162 -19.05 -15.80 -10.09
C ASN A 162 -19.50 -14.91 -11.24
N ASN A 163 -18.69 -13.91 -11.60
CA ASN A 163 -19.01 -12.93 -12.64
C ASN A 163 -17.85 -12.83 -13.63
N PRO A 164 -17.48 -13.92 -14.32
CA PRO A 164 -16.41 -13.88 -15.30
C PRO A 164 -16.78 -12.87 -16.39
N ASN A 165 -15.90 -11.90 -16.61
CA ASN A 165 -16.10 -10.87 -17.61
C ASN A 165 -15.20 -11.14 -18.82
N GLU A 166 -15.80 -11.42 -19.96
CA GLU A 166 -15.06 -11.63 -21.21
C GLU A 166 -14.75 -10.28 -21.86
N ILE A 167 -13.52 -9.80 -21.65
CA ILE A 167 -13.05 -8.55 -22.26
C ILE A 167 -12.45 -8.81 -23.64
N SER A 168 -12.69 -7.88 -24.56
CA SER A 168 -12.07 -7.94 -25.89
C SER A 168 -10.57 -7.66 -25.81
N TRP A 169 -9.80 -8.21 -26.75
CA TRP A 169 -8.35 -7.97 -26.84
C TRP A 169 -7.96 -6.48 -26.88
N PRO A 170 -8.68 -5.60 -27.60
CA PRO A 170 -8.41 -4.16 -27.54
C PRO A 170 -8.61 -3.57 -26.14
N ALA A 171 -9.68 -3.95 -25.43
CA ALA A 171 -9.94 -3.48 -24.07
C ALA A 171 -8.85 -3.99 -23.10
N ALA A 172 -8.49 -5.26 -23.19
CA ALA A 172 -7.39 -5.84 -22.42
C ALA A 172 -6.07 -5.09 -22.68
N SER A 173 -5.75 -4.78 -23.93
CA SER A 173 -4.54 -4.04 -24.31
C SER A 173 -4.50 -2.63 -23.74
N ALA A 174 -5.65 -1.94 -23.73
CA ALA A 174 -5.77 -0.61 -23.11
C ALA A 174 -5.58 -0.67 -21.59
N ILE A 175 -6.18 -1.67 -20.92
CA ILE A 175 -6.02 -1.87 -19.48
C ILE A 175 -4.57 -2.21 -19.11
N VAL A 176 -3.92 -3.10 -19.86
CA VAL A 176 -2.49 -3.44 -19.67
C VAL A 176 -1.62 -2.20 -19.84
N THR A 177 -1.88 -1.40 -20.87
CA THR A 177 -1.15 -0.14 -21.10
C THR A 177 -1.33 0.82 -19.93
N LEU A 178 -2.56 0.96 -19.41
CA LEU A 178 -2.84 1.80 -18.25
C LEU A 178 -2.06 1.32 -17.01
N ASN A 179 -2.05 0.00 -16.75
CA ASN A 179 -1.29 -0.57 -15.64
C ASN A 179 0.23 -0.33 -15.80
N ILE A 180 0.78 -0.50 -17.01
CA ILE A 180 2.20 -0.24 -17.29
C ILE A 180 2.55 1.23 -17.05
N ILE A 181 1.69 2.17 -17.48
CA ILE A 181 1.90 3.61 -17.23
C ILE A 181 1.92 3.88 -15.72
N GLY A 182 0.94 3.37 -14.97
CA GLY A 182 0.87 3.53 -13.51
C GLY A 182 2.11 2.95 -12.81
N TYR A 183 2.49 1.73 -13.17
CA TYR A 183 3.67 1.06 -12.65
C TYR A 183 4.97 1.81 -12.96
N TYR A 184 5.12 2.29 -14.19
CA TYR A 184 6.29 3.07 -14.60
C TYR A 184 6.42 4.35 -13.78
N ILE A 185 5.33 5.12 -13.63
CA ILE A 185 5.31 6.35 -12.81
C ILE A 185 5.69 6.01 -11.35
N PHE A 186 5.04 5.01 -10.76
CA PHE A 186 5.28 4.56 -9.39
C PHE A 186 6.75 4.19 -9.15
N ARG A 187 7.27 3.28 -9.98
CA ARG A 187 8.62 2.71 -9.84
C ARG A 187 9.71 3.71 -10.21
N ALA A 188 9.51 4.52 -11.25
CA ALA A 188 10.48 5.55 -11.64
C ALA A 188 10.57 6.67 -10.59
N ALA A 189 9.44 7.10 -10.02
CA ALA A 189 9.43 8.10 -8.94
C ALA A 189 10.15 7.60 -7.67
N ASN A 190 9.84 6.38 -7.24
CA ASN A 190 10.48 5.78 -6.06
C ASN A 190 11.97 5.51 -6.30
N SER A 191 12.34 5.01 -7.48
CA SER A 191 13.76 4.78 -7.81
C SER A 191 14.55 6.08 -7.84
N GLN A 192 13.98 7.17 -8.40
CA GLN A 192 14.60 8.49 -8.39
C GLN A 192 14.82 9.02 -6.96
N LYS A 193 13.82 8.89 -6.08
CA LYS A 193 13.92 9.27 -4.66
C LYS A 193 14.98 8.43 -3.93
N ASN A 194 14.96 7.11 -4.13
CA ASN A 194 15.86 6.19 -3.44
C ASN A 194 17.31 6.39 -3.88
N LEU A 195 17.56 6.54 -5.17
CA LEU A 195 18.89 6.84 -5.70
C LEU A 195 19.43 8.15 -5.13
N PHE A 196 18.61 9.22 -5.16
CA PHE A 196 18.99 10.51 -4.61
C PHE A 196 19.29 10.46 -3.11
N ARG A 197 18.49 9.72 -2.33
CA ARG A 197 18.70 9.58 -0.87
C ARG A 197 19.96 8.76 -0.54
N ARG A 198 20.30 7.76 -1.36
CA ARG A 198 21.49 6.92 -1.17
C ARG A 198 22.77 7.64 -1.58
N ASN A 199 22.76 8.27 -2.75
CA ASN A 199 23.92 8.99 -3.28
C ASN A 199 23.47 10.24 -4.06
N PRO A 200 23.36 11.40 -3.39
CA PRO A 200 23.01 12.65 -4.05
C PRO A 200 24.00 13.10 -5.13
N LYS A 201 25.25 12.60 -5.09
CA LYS A 201 26.33 12.95 -6.03
C LYS A 201 26.42 12.00 -7.23
N ASP A 202 25.52 11.03 -7.35
CA ASP A 202 25.48 10.14 -8.50
C ASP A 202 25.28 10.95 -9.81
N PRO A 203 26.03 10.67 -10.89
CA PRO A 203 25.85 11.34 -12.18
C PRO A 203 24.40 11.28 -12.70
N LYS A 204 23.65 10.21 -12.39
CA LYS A 204 22.23 10.07 -12.73
C LYS A 204 21.32 11.02 -11.95
N CYS A 205 21.81 11.66 -10.90
CA CYS A 205 21.09 12.68 -10.14
C CYS A 205 21.57 14.10 -10.47
N ALA A 206 22.59 14.28 -11.31
CA ALA A 206 23.19 15.60 -11.57
C ALA A 206 22.22 16.61 -12.20
N TYR A 207 21.23 16.13 -12.96
CA TYR A 207 20.19 16.99 -13.54
C TYR A 207 19.10 17.40 -12.55
N LEU A 208 19.07 16.80 -11.35
CA LEU A 208 18.02 17.02 -10.36
C LEU A 208 18.26 18.33 -9.60
N LYS A 209 17.28 19.23 -9.67
CA LYS A 209 17.22 20.44 -8.87
C LYS A 209 16.65 20.12 -7.50
N VAL A 210 17.21 20.77 -6.49
CA VAL A 210 16.85 20.57 -5.08
C VAL A 210 16.67 21.88 -4.33
N ILE A 211 15.90 21.84 -3.24
CA ILE A 211 15.87 22.88 -2.22
C ILE A 211 16.64 22.36 -1.00
N PRO A 212 17.72 23.03 -0.57
CA PRO A 212 18.41 22.68 0.66
C PRO A 212 17.54 22.97 1.88
N THR A 213 17.63 22.13 2.91
CA THR A 213 16.89 22.33 4.17
C THR A 213 17.85 22.45 5.35
N ALA A 214 17.40 23.08 6.44
CA ALA A 214 18.17 23.21 7.67
C ALA A 214 18.49 21.86 8.33
N THR A 215 17.75 20.80 7.98
CA THR A 215 17.97 19.43 8.49
C THR A 215 19.09 18.68 7.77
N GLY A 216 19.71 19.28 6.75
CA GLY A 216 20.70 18.62 5.87
C GLY A 216 20.10 17.66 4.84
N LYS A 217 18.77 17.41 4.87
CA LYS A 217 18.06 16.59 3.88
C LYS A 217 17.46 17.48 2.79
N ASN A 218 17.94 17.35 1.56
CA ASN A 218 17.46 18.16 0.44
C ASN A 218 16.10 17.67 -0.10
N LEU A 219 15.26 18.60 -0.57
CA LEU A 219 13.97 18.31 -1.21
C LEU A 219 14.13 18.32 -2.73
N LEU A 220 13.67 17.28 -3.42
CA LEU A 220 13.71 17.20 -4.88
C LEU A 220 12.61 18.06 -5.50
N VAL A 221 12.96 18.94 -6.44
CA VAL A 221 12.02 19.88 -7.09
C VAL A 221 12.00 19.78 -8.61
N SER A 222 12.48 18.66 -9.14
CA SER A 222 12.54 18.34 -10.57
C SER A 222 12.39 16.84 -10.79
N GLY A 223 12.26 16.41 -12.05
CA GLY A 223 11.88 15.04 -12.36
C GLY A 223 10.43 14.78 -11.92
N TRP A 224 10.14 13.58 -11.44
CA TRP A 224 8.80 13.20 -10.98
C TRP A 224 8.33 14.05 -9.81
N TRP A 225 9.22 14.31 -8.86
CA TRP A 225 8.97 15.10 -7.64
C TRP A 225 8.90 16.61 -7.89
N GLY A 226 9.18 17.05 -9.13
CA GLY A 226 8.95 18.41 -9.61
C GLY A 226 7.65 18.56 -10.40
N PHE A 227 7.04 17.46 -10.84
CA PHE A 227 5.79 17.45 -11.59
C PHE A 227 4.59 17.51 -10.64
N VAL A 228 4.57 16.61 -9.65
CA VAL A 228 3.65 16.59 -8.52
C VAL A 228 4.43 16.21 -7.26
N ARG A 229 3.91 16.51 -6.06
CA ARG A 229 4.60 16.19 -4.80
C ARG A 229 4.61 14.69 -4.49
N HIS A 230 3.60 13.96 -4.92
CA HIS A 230 3.45 12.51 -4.70
C HIS A 230 3.20 11.75 -6.01
N PRO A 231 4.19 11.70 -6.92
CA PRO A 231 4.06 11.01 -8.21
C PRO A 231 3.88 9.50 -8.02
N ASN A 232 4.45 8.93 -6.97
CA ASN A 232 4.23 7.53 -6.61
C ASN A 232 2.76 7.25 -6.30
N TYR A 233 2.06 8.14 -5.60
CA TYR A 233 0.63 7.97 -5.31
C TYR A 233 -0.22 8.07 -6.58
N LEU A 234 0.16 8.93 -7.52
CA LEU A 234 -0.49 9.00 -8.83
C LEU A 234 -0.35 7.66 -9.58
N GLY A 235 0.85 7.09 -9.63
CA GLY A 235 1.08 5.78 -10.24
C GLY A 235 0.28 4.65 -9.58
N ASP A 236 0.23 4.65 -8.25
CA ASP A 236 -0.56 3.73 -7.43
C ASP A 236 -2.07 3.79 -7.75
N ILE A 237 -2.65 4.99 -7.89
CA ILE A 237 -4.07 5.18 -8.22
C ILE A 237 -4.38 4.71 -9.65
N ILE A 238 -3.47 4.96 -10.61
CA ILE A 238 -3.62 4.49 -11.99
C ILE A 238 -3.62 2.95 -12.04
N MET A 239 -2.71 2.31 -11.30
CA MET A 239 -2.70 0.84 -11.16
C MET A 239 -3.99 0.35 -10.52
N ALA A 240 -4.44 0.97 -9.41
CA ALA A 240 -5.68 0.59 -8.73
C ALA A 240 -6.91 0.63 -9.64
N LEU A 241 -7.00 1.65 -10.50
CA LEU A 241 -8.04 1.71 -11.54
C LEU A 241 -7.88 0.56 -12.54
N ALA A 242 -6.67 0.33 -13.06
CA ALA A 242 -6.40 -0.74 -14.02
C ALA A 242 -6.71 -2.14 -13.48
N TRP A 243 -6.60 -2.37 -12.16
CA TRP A 243 -6.96 -3.65 -11.53
C TRP A 243 -8.48 -3.85 -11.46
N SER A 244 -9.26 -2.77 -11.44
CA SER A 244 -10.72 -2.82 -11.29
C SER A 244 -11.42 -2.93 -12.65
N LEU A 245 -10.87 -2.34 -13.70
CA LEU A 245 -11.44 -2.33 -15.05
C LEU A 245 -11.74 -3.71 -15.66
N PRO A 246 -10.94 -4.78 -15.45
CA PRO A 246 -11.27 -6.12 -15.93
C PRO A 246 -12.61 -6.65 -15.41
N CYS A 247 -13.12 -6.15 -14.29
CA CYS A 247 -14.38 -6.61 -13.71
C CYS A 247 -15.63 -6.03 -14.42
N GLY A 248 -15.45 -5.12 -15.37
CA GLY A 248 -16.56 -4.41 -16.02
C GLY A 248 -17.28 -3.46 -15.07
N PHE A 249 -18.40 -2.88 -15.52
CA PHE A 249 -19.07 -1.77 -14.83
C PHE A 249 -20.41 -2.13 -14.16
N ASN A 250 -20.73 -3.43 -14.08
CA ASN A 250 -22.04 -3.89 -13.60
C ASN A 250 -22.21 -3.76 -12.08
N HIS A 251 -21.12 -3.73 -11.33
CA HIS A 251 -21.17 -3.68 -9.87
C HIS A 251 -20.07 -2.78 -9.31
N ILE A 252 -20.36 -2.09 -8.20
CA ILE A 252 -19.44 -1.14 -7.57
C ILE A 252 -18.32 -1.80 -6.76
N LEU A 253 -18.53 -3.05 -6.30
CA LEU A 253 -17.62 -3.77 -5.40
C LEU A 253 -16.16 -3.81 -5.89
N PRO A 254 -15.84 -4.13 -7.16
CA PRO A 254 -14.46 -4.11 -7.65
C PRO A 254 -13.81 -2.71 -7.58
N TYR A 255 -14.63 -1.65 -7.72
CA TYR A 255 -14.18 -0.25 -7.67
C TYR A 255 -14.09 0.29 -6.25
N PHE A 256 -14.61 -0.41 -5.24
CA PHE A 256 -14.41 -0.03 -3.85
C PHE A 256 -12.92 0.13 -3.51
N TYR A 257 -12.08 -0.75 -4.05
CA TYR A 257 -10.62 -0.67 -3.89
C TYR A 257 -10.05 0.69 -4.34
N VAL A 258 -10.30 1.10 -5.59
CA VAL A 258 -9.75 2.37 -6.10
C VAL A 258 -10.32 3.58 -5.38
N ILE A 259 -11.59 3.55 -4.98
CA ILE A 259 -12.24 4.63 -4.21
C ILE A 259 -11.60 4.75 -2.82
N TYR A 260 -11.56 3.65 -2.08
CA TYR A 260 -10.94 3.59 -0.76
C TYR A 260 -9.47 4.01 -0.82
N PHE A 261 -8.71 3.43 -1.75
CA PHE A 261 -7.27 3.63 -1.84
C PHE A 261 -6.93 5.07 -2.24
N THR A 262 -7.72 5.70 -3.11
CA THR A 262 -7.59 7.14 -3.40
C THR A 262 -7.83 7.98 -2.14
N GLY A 263 -8.88 7.69 -1.37
CA GLY A 263 -9.14 8.37 -0.10
C GLY A 263 -8.01 8.19 0.92
N LEU A 264 -7.49 6.97 1.05
CA LEU A 264 -6.35 6.64 1.90
C LEU A 264 -5.11 7.45 1.50
N LEU A 265 -4.79 7.53 0.20
CA LEU A 265 -3.62 8.26 -0.29
C LEU A 265 -3.76 9.77 -0.14
N ILE A 266 -4.95 10.33 -0.30
CA ILE A 266 -5.22 11.75 -0.01
C ILE A 266 -5.02 12.03 1.50
N HIS A 267 -5.56 11.16 2.36
CA HIS A 267 -5.36 11.31 3.81
C HIS A 267 -3.88 11.15 4.20
N ARG A 268 -3.17 10.19 3.59
CA ARG A 268 -1.73 9.96 3.81
C ARG A 268 -0.89 11.15 3.36
N GLU A 269 -1.19 11.71 2.19
CA GLU A 269 -0.56 12.92 1.68
C GLU A 269 -0.77 14.10 2.63
N ALA A 270 -2.00 14.35 3.09
CA ALA A 270 -2.29 15.44 4.01
C ALA A 270 -1.51 15.31 5.34
N ARG A 271 -1.29 14.08 5.82
CA ARG A 271 -0.46 13.81 6.99
C ARG A 271 1.03 14.06 6.71
N ASP A 272 1.54 13.60 5.56
CA ASP A 272 2.94 13.84 5.19
C ASP A 272 3.22 15.32 4.98
N GLU A 273 2.29 16.06 4.37
CA GLU A 273 2.33 17.52 4.21
C GLU A 273 2.48 18.22 5.56
N HIS A 274 1.69 17.83 6.57
CA HIS A 274 1.80 18.40 7.92
C HIS A 274 3.14 18.09 8.59
N HIS A 275 3.63 16.86 8.44
CA HIS A 275 4.93 16.46 8.98
C HIS A 275 6.08 17.19 8.30
N CYS A 276 6.06 17.28 6.97
CA CYS A 276 7.07 17.97 6.18
C CYS A 276 7.06 19.48 6.43
N LYS A 277 5.88 20.11 6.61
CA LYS A 277 5.78 21.51 7.01
C LYS A 277 6.40 21.76 8.38
N LYS A 278 6.09 20.93 9.38
CA LYS A 278 6.69 21.03 10.72
C LYS A 278 8.21 20.83 10.69
N LYS A 279 8.69 19.91 9.86
CA LYS A 279 10.10 19.50 9.81
C LYS A 279 10.98 20.46 9.01
N TYR A 280 10.52 20.94 7.86
CA TYR A 280 11.34 21.73 6.93
C TYR A 280 10.92 23.21 6.87
N GLY A 281 9.79 23.59 7.47
CA GLY A 281 9.35 24.99 7.59
C GLY A 281 9.35 25.75 6.26
N LEU A 282 10.05 26.87 6.20
CA LEU A 282 10.16 27.73 5.01
C LEU A 282 10.67 27.00 3.76
N ALA A 283 11.50 25.97 3.91
CA ALA A 283 11.97 25.19 2.76
C ALA A 283 10.83 24.35 2.15
N TRP A 284 9.91 23.87 2.98
CA TRP A 284 8.69 23.19 2.52
C TRP A 284 7.75 24.15 1.81
N GLU A 285 7.57 25.36 2.33
CA GLU A 285 6.72 26.37 1.69
C GLU A 285 7.23 26.74 0.30
N LYS A 286 8.55 26.93 0.15
CA LYS A 286 9.19 27.13 -1.16
C LYS A 286 9.00 25.93 -2.08
N TYR A 287 9.04 24.71 -1.54
CA TYR A 287 8.76 23.50 -2.30
C TYR A 287 7.32 23.49 -2.82
N CYS A 288 6.34 23.78 -1.96
CA CYS A 288 4.93 23.84 -2.32
C CYS A 288 4.63 24.91 -3.38
N GLN A 289 5.31 26.06 -3.32
CA GLN A 289 5.18 27.09 -4.36
C GLN A 289 5.73 26.63 -5.72
N ARG A 290 6.78 25.81 -5.70
CA ARG A 290 7.41 25.30 -6.92
C ARG A 290 6.65 24.12 -7.53
N VAL A 291 6.08 23.28 -6.67
CA VAL A 291 5.34 22.06 -7.04
C VAL A 291 3.96 22.13 -6.36
N PRO A 292 3.01 22.91 -6.94
CA PRO A 292 1.73 23.19 -6.28
C PRO A 292 0.84 21.95 -6.17
N TYR A 293 0.90 21.06 -7.16
CA TYR A 293 0.05 19.87 -7.23
C TYR A 293 0.57 18.76 -6.32
N ARG A 294 -0.35 18.16 -5.56
CA ARG A 294 -0.08 17.12 -4.57
C ARG A 294 0.00 15.76 -5.24
N ILE A 295 -1.06 15.34 -5.93
CA ILE A 295 -1.19 14.02 -6.55
C ILE A 295 -1.64 14.14 -7.99
N PHE A 296 -2.70 14.91 -8.26
CA PHE A 296 -3.32 15.02 -9.57
C PHE A 296 -2.84 16.30 -10.25
N PRO A 297 -2.03 16.20 -11.31
CA PRO A 297 -1.50 17.38 -11.98
C PRO A 297 -2.64 18.26 -12.50
N TYR A 298 -2.54 19.57 -12.29
CA TYR A 298 -3.54 20.56 -12.70
C TYR A 298 -4.90 20.49 -11.99
N ILE A 299 -5.06 19.63 -10.97
CA ILE A 299 -6.32 19.45 -10.24
C ILE A 299 -6.11 19.57 -8.73
N TYR A 300 -5.19 18.79 -8.15
CA TYR A 300 -4.97 18.66 -6.71
C TYR A 300 -3.50 18.39 -6.39
#